data_AF-A0AA42Y5H0-F1
#
_entry.id   AF-A0AA42Y5H0-F1
#
_cell.length_a   1.000
_cell.length_b   1.000
_cell.length_c   1.000
_cell.angle_alpha   90.00
_cell.angle_beta   90.00
_cell.angle_gamma   90.00
#
_symmetry.space_group_name_H-M   'P 1'
#
loop_
_entity.id
_entity.type
_entity.pdbx_description
1 polymer ?
#
loop_
_entity_poly.entity_id
_entity_poly.type
_entity_poly.pdbx_seq_one_letter_code
_entity_poly.pdbx_strand_id
1 'polypeptide(L)'
;MPVQNADIGAIFEAIADLLEIRGDNPFRVRAYRSAARMVAELGQDLKTLVDEGRDLPKLPGIGADLAAKIREIGKTGTCKLLEKLHREMPPAISELLKIPGLGLKRVRLLHGELEIDTIEDLRRAAGAGRIR
;
A
#
# COMPACT_ATOMS: atom_id res chain seq x y z
N MET A 1 -1.64 17.35 9.55
CA MET A 1 -1.12 16.47 10.62
C MET A 1 0.25 15.98 10.19
N PRO A 2 1.22 15.81 11.11
CA PRO A 2 2.53 15.28 10.75
C PRO A 2 2.37 13.83 10.26
N VAL A 3 3.04 13.49 9.15
CA VAL A 3 3.15 12.11 8.65
C VAL A 3 3.84 11.28 9.72
N GLN A 4 3.17 10.25 10.23
CA GLN A 4 3.71 9.34 11.23
C GLN A 4 4.29 8.09 10.56
N ASN A 5 5.11 7.33 11.30
CA ASN A 5 5.62 6.04 10.84
C ASN A 5 4.47 5.10 10.40
N ALA A 6 3.33 5.14 11.10
CA ALA A 6 2.14 4.39 10.72
C ALA A 6 1.62 4.76 9.32
N ASP A 7 1.67 6.04 8.93
CA ASP A 7 1.25 6.51 7.60
C ASP A 7 2.21 6.01 6.52
N ILE A 8 3.52 6.06 6.78
CA ILE A 8 4.54 5.53 5.87
C ILE A 8 4.35 4.02 5.68
N GLY A 9 4.12 3.30 6.79
CA GLY A 9 3.81 1.88 6.77
C GLY A 9 2.54 1.56 5.98
N ALA A 10 1.47 2.34 6.17
CA ALA A 10 0.22 2.18 5.43
C ALA A 10 0.39 2.39 3.93
N ILE A 11 1.22 3.36 3.52
CA ILE A 11 1.54 3.61 2.10
C ILE A 11 2.33 2.44 1.50
N PHE A 12 3.30 1.89 2.23
CA PHE A 12 4.05 0.72 1.77
C PHE A 12 3.18 -0.53 1.68
N GLU A 13 2.26 -0.73 2.62
CA GLU A 13 1.27 -1.80 2.55
C GLU A 13 0.36 -1.64 1.32
N ALA A 14 -0.10 -0.41 1.05
CA ALA A 14 -0.90 -0.10 -0.14
C ALA A 14 -0.14 -0.40 -1.44
N ILE A 15 1.14 -0.04 -1.53
CA ILE A 15 1.98 -0.37 -2.69
C ILE A 15 2.10 -1.88 -2.85
N ALA A 16 2.32 -2.62 -1.76
CA ALA A 16 2.41 -4.08 -1.81
C ALA A 16 1.12 -4.72 -2.31
N ASP A 17 -0.04 -4.27 -1.81
CA ASP A 17 -1.34 -4.77 -2.25
C ASP A 17 -1.58 -4.50 -3.75
N LEU A 18 -1.28 -3.30 -4.24
CA LEU A 18 -1.42 -2.96 -5.66
C LEU A 18 -0.48 -3.79 -6.56
N LEU A 19 0.78 -3.97 -6.14
CA LEU A 19 1.74 -4.81 -6.87
C LEU A 19 1.29 -6.26 -6.93
N GLU A 20 0.72 -6.78 -5.84
CA GLU A 20 0.19 -8.14 -5.76
C GLU A 20 -1.03 -8.35 -6.66
N ILE A 21 -1.99 -7.41 -6.65
CA ILE A 21 -3.17 -7.46 -7.54
C ILE A 21 -2.74 -7.46 -9.01
N ARG A 22 -1.69 -6.70 -9.35
CA ARG A 22 -1.13 -6.66 -10.71
C ARG A 22 -0.37 -7.93 -11.10
N GLY A 23 -0.11 -8.85 -10.17
CA GLY A 23 0.74 -10.01 -10.41
C GLY A 23 2.21 -9.63 -10.67
N ASP A 24 2.68 -8.51 -10.10
CA ASP A 24 4.07 -8.07 -10.23
C ASP A 24 5.02 -9.00 -9.43
N ASN A 25 6.31 -8.75 -9.53
CA ASN A 25 7.35 -9.60 -8.97
C ASN A 25 7.13 -9.89 -7.45
N PRO A 26 6.98 -11.17 -7.04
CA PRO A 26 6.74 -11.55 -5.64
C PRO A 26 7.83 -11.08 -4.67
N PHE A 27 9.08 -10.95 -5.12
CA PHE A 27 10.16 -10.38 -4.31
C PHE A 27 9.93 -8.91 -4.01
N ARG A 28 9.42 -8.14 -4.97
CA ARG A 28 9.08 -6.72 -4.75
C ARG A 28 7.91 -6.59 -3.77
N VAL A 29 6.85 -7.37 -3.97
CA VAL A 29 5.69 -7.39 -3.05
C VAL A 29 6.15 -7.67 -1.61
N ARG A 30 6.97 -8.72 -1.41
CA ARG A 30 7.54 -9.06 -0.09
C ARG A 30 8.39 -7.93 0.48
N ALA A 31 9.22 -7.28 -0.34
CA ALA A 31 10.05 -6.17 0.11
C ALA A 31 9.21 -5.00 0.66
N TYR A 32 8.14 -4.60 -0.05
CA TYR A 32 7.23 -3.55 0.43
C TYR A 32 6.46 -3.96 1.69
N ARG A 33 5.98 -5.21 1.79
CA ARG A 33 5.31 -5.71 3.01
C ARG A 33 6.26 -5.71 4.22
N SER A 34 7.49 -6.19 4.04
CA SER A 34 8.48 -6.18 5.11
C SER A 34 8.83 -4.76 5.53
N ALA A 35 9.00 -3.84 4.56
CA ALA A 35 9.24 -2.43 4.84
C ALA A 35 8.08 -1.78 5.60
N ALA A 36 6.84 -2.07 5.23
CA ALA A 36 5.65 -1.57 5.91
C ALA A 36 5.65 -1.94 7.41
N ARG A 37 5.92 -3.22 7.71
CA ARG A 37 5.99 -3.72 9.10
C ARG A 37 7.13 -3.08 9.89
N MET A 38 8.34 -3.09 9.33
CA MET A 38 9.51 -2.53 10.00
C MET A 38 9.35 -1.05 10.31
N VAL A 39 8.78 -0.28 9.38
CA VAL A 39 8.55 1.14 9.58
C VAL A 39 7.48 1.38 10.63
N ALA A 40 6.38 0.63 10.61
CA ALA A 40 5.31 0.76 11.60
C ALA A 40 5.75 0.38 13.02
N GLU A 41 6.65 -0.59 13.16
CA GLU A 41 7.21 -1.04 14.45
C GLU A 41 8.41 -0.19 14.92
N LEU A 42 8.91 0.72 14.07
CA LEU A 42 10.04 1.55 14.43
C LEU A 42 9.61 2.60 15.46
N GLY A 43 10.18 2.52 16.66
CA GLY A 43 9.92 3.50 17.73
C GLY A 43 10.54 4.89 17.50
N GLN A 44 11.40 5.03 16.49
CA GLN A 44 12.07 6.27 16.13
C GLN A 44 11.24 7.02 15.07
N ASP A 45 10.96 8.30 15.30
CA ASP A 45 10.20 9.11 14.33
C ASP A 45 11.01 9.34 13.04
N LEU A 46 10.60 8.67 11.96
CA LEU A 46 11.25 8.78 10.66
C LEU A 46 11.05 10.17 10.06
N LYS A 47 9.93 10.85 10.34
CA LYS A 47 9.69 12.18 9.80
C LYS A 47 10.70 13.17 10.37
N THR A 48 10.93 13.13 11.68
CA THR A 48 11.93 13.97 12.33
C THR A 48 13.32 13.75 11.71
N LEU A 49 13.72 12.50 11.49
CA LEU A 49 15.00 12.20 10.82
C LEU A 49 15.06 12.74 9.39
N VAL A 50 13.96 12.67 8.65
CA VAL A 50 13.86 13.19 7.27
C VAL A 50 13.93 14.71 7.24
N ASP A 51 13.24 15.39 8.16
CA ASP A 51 13.22 16.86 8.28
C ASP A 51 14.59 17.40 8.68
N GLU A 52 15.28 16.71 9.61
CA GLU A 52 16.65 17.03 10.04
C GLU A 52 17.71 16.67 8.97
N GLY A 53 17.31 16.07 7.85
CA GLY A 53 18.22 15.65 6.79
C GLY A 53 19.17 14.52 7.20
N ARG A 54 18.86 13.82 8.30
CA ARG A 54 19.67 12.72 8.82
C ARG A 54 19.51 11.46 8.00
N ASP A 55 20.44 10.53 8.18
CA ASP A 55 20.33 9.20 7.62
C ASP A 55 19.26 8.39 8.34
N LEU A 56 18.46 7.68 7.53
CA LEU A 56 17.52 6.70 8.04
C LEU A 56 18.31 5.56 8.69
N PRO A 57 17.82 4.98 9.80
CA PRO A 57 18.45 3.82 10.40
C PRO A 57 18.60 2.70 9.37
N LYS A 58 19.68 1.92 9.48
CA LYS A 58 19.86 0.72 8.66
C LYS A 58 18.81 -0.31 9.06
N LEU A 59 17.71 -0.33 8.33
CA LEU A 59 16.64 -1.30 8.53
C LEU A 59 16.90 -2.53 7.65
N PRO A 60 16.99 -3.74 8.24
CA PRO A 60 17.34 -4.94 7.49
C PRO A 60 16.28 -5.24 6.43
N GLY A 61 16.68 -5.28 5.15
CA GLY A 61 15.75 -5.48 4.02
C GLY A 61 15.17 -4.18 3.44
N ILE A 62 15.51 -3.01 3.99
CA ILE A 62 15.23 -1.70 3.39
C ILE A 62 16.50 -1.21 2.68
N GLY A 63 16.53 -1.39 1.36
CA GLY A 63 17.59 -0.87 0.50
C GLY A 63 17.45 0.63 0.20
N ALA A 64 18.37 1.17 -0.61
CA ALA A 64 18.41 2.58 -0.97
C ALA A 64 17.10 3.07 -1.65
N ASP A 65 16.47 2.24 -2.49
CA ASP A 65 15.19 2.59 -3.14
C ASP A 65 14.06 2.79 -2.13
N LEU A 66 13.88 1.85 -1.21
CA LEU A 66 12.86 1.95 -0.15
C LEU A 66 13.15 3.12 0.80
N ALA A 67 14.42 3.33 1.15
CA ALA A 67 14.85 4.47 1.96
C ALA A 67 14.52 5.82 1.27
N ALA A 68 14.75 5.93 -0.04
CA ALA A 68 14.38 7.12 -0.80
C ALA A 68 12.86 7.36 -0.77
N LYS A 69 12.05 6.30 -0.86
CA LYS A 69 10.58 6.39 -0.76
C LYS A 69 10.11 6.79 0.64
N ILE A 70 10.75 6.29 1.70
CA ILE A 70 10.46 6.75 3.08
C ILE A 70 10.66 8.26 3.17
N ARG A 71 11.77 8.79 2.63
CA ARG A 71 12.03 10.24 2.61
C ARG A 71 10.97 11.00 1.81
N GLU A 72 10.57 10.48 0.65
CA GLU A 72 9.53 11.07 -0.20
C GLU A 72 8.18 11.14 0.55
N ILE A 73 7.79 10.06 1.22
CA ILE A 73 6.55 9.98 1.98
C ILE A 73 6.60 10.90 3.20
N GLY A 74 7.70 10.91 3.94
CA GLY A 74 7.85 11.80 5.11
C GLY A 74 7.73 13.28 4.75
N LYS A 75 8.13 13.67 3.53
CA LYS A 75 8.06 15.06 3.04
C LYS A 75 6.71 15.41 2.42
N THR A 76 6.13 14.50 1.64
CA THR A 76 4.96 14.82 0.79
C THR A 76 3.65 14.20 1.28
N GLY A 77 3.72 13.25 2.21
CA GLY A 77 2.58 12.45 2.64
C GLY A 77 2.17 11.33 1.67
N THR A 78 2.87 11.17 0.54
CA THR A 78 2.60 10.13 -0.46
C THR A 78 3.90 9.75 -1.20
N CYS A 79 3.85 8.89 -2.20
CA CYS A 79 4.96 8.73 -3.14
C CYS A 79 4.48 8.52 -4.57
N LYS A 80 5.32 8.92 -5.53
CA LYS A 80 5.04 8.79 -6.96
C LYS A 80 4.72 7.36 -7.39
N LEU A 81 5.30 6.35 -6.73
CA LEU A 81 5.02 4.95 -7.06
C LEU A 81 3.58 4.58 -6.73
N LEU A 82 3.06 5.00 -5.57
CA LEU A 82 1.68 4.73 -5.18
C LEU A 82 0.70 5.37 -6.16
N GLU A 83 0.95 6.63 -6.56
CA GLU A 83 0.12 7.32 -7.55
C GLU A 83 0.16 6.64 -8.92
N LYS A 84 1.35 6.22 -9.35
CA LYS A 84 1.53 5.50 -10.61
C LYS A 84 0.76 4.19 -10.60
N LEU A 85 0.89 3.39 -9.55
CA LEU A 85 0.19 2.12 -9.43
C LEU A 85 -1.33 2.32 -9.44
N HIS A 86 -1.85 3.31 -8.72
CA HIS A 86 -3.28 3.64 -8.78
C HIS A 86 -3.79 3.98 -10.18
N ARG A 87 -3.00 4.71 -10.98
CA ARG A 87 -3.37 5.05 -12.37
C ARG A 87 -3.30 3.86 -13.32
N GLU A 88 -2.42 2.91 -13.03
CA GLU A 88 -2.24 1.69 -13.82
C GLU A 88 -3.20 0.56 -13.42
N MET A 89 -4.03 0.77 -12.38
CA MET A 89 -5.00 -0.24 -11.97
C MET A 89 -6.13 -0.41 -12.99
N PRO A 90 -6.65 -1.63 -13.16
CA PRO A 90 -7.86 -1.86 -13.91
C PRO A 90 -9.01 -1.00 -13.36
N PRO A 91 -9.88 -0.44 -14.24
CA PRO A 91 -11.00 0.40 -13.83
C PRO A 91 -11.87 -0.23 -12.74
N ALA A 92 -12.08 -1.53 -12.83
CA ALA A 92 -12.79 -2.32 -11.84
C ALA A 92 -12.22 -2.20 -10.42
N ILE A 93 -10.91 -2.39 -10.27
CA ILE A 93 -10.24 -2.27 -8.97
C ILE A 93 -10.33 -0.84 -8.46
N SER A 94 -10.12 0.14 -9.34
CA SER A 94 -10.28 1.56 -8.98
C SER A 94 -11.70 1.90 -8.55
N GLU A 95 -12.72 1.28 -9.15
CA GLU A 95 -14.12 1.43 -8.75
C GLU A 95 -14.41 0.79 -7.39
N LEU A 96 -13.90 -0.41 -7.14
CA LEU A 96 -14.02 -1.08 -5.84
C LEU A 96 -13.37 -0.24 -4.72
N LEU A 97 -12.20 0.36 -4.98
CA LEU A 97 -11.50 1.24 -4.04
C LEU A 97 -12.24 2.56 -3.73
N LYS A 98 -13.14 3.00 -4.61
CA LYS A 98 -13.99 4.18 -4.35
C LYS A 98 -15.12 3.90 -3.37
N ILE A 99 -15.43 2.63 -3.11
CA ILE A 99 -16.53 2.25 -2.22
C ILE A 99 -16.09 2.53 -0.77
N PRO A 100 -16.81 3.40 -0.03
CA PRO A 100 -16.49 3.68 1.37
C PRO A 100 -16.50 2.39 2.21
N GLY A 101 -15.44 2.16 2.99
CA GLY A 101 -15.28 0.95 3.79
C GLY A 101 -14.68 -0.25 3.03
N LEU A 102 -14.41 -0.12 1.74
CA LEU A 102 -13.72 -1.12 0.92
C LEU A 102 -12.26 -0.70 0.71
N GLY A 103 -11.44 -0.96 1.73
CA GLY A 103 -9.99 -0.71 1.65
C GLY A 103 -9.26 -1.71 0.74
N LEU A 104 -8.03 -1.37 0.35
CA LEU A 104 -7.13 -2.20 -0.49
C LEU A 104 -7.08 -3.67 -0.07
N LYS A 105 -7.00 -3.94 1.24
CA LYS A 105 -7.01 -5.31 1.79
C LYS A 105 -8.27 -6.11 1.41
N ARG A 106 -9.44 -5.47 1.46
CA ARG A 106 -10.71 -6.09 1.07
C ARG A 106 -10.77 -6.27 -0.44
N VAL A 107 -10.41 -5.25 -1.21
CA VAL A 107 -10.38 -5.34 -2.68
C VAL A 107 -9.48 -6.49 -3.15
N ARG A 108 -8.31 -6.65 -2.52
CA ARG A 108 -7.41 -7.79 -2.77
C ARG A 108 -8.07 -9.13 -2.49
N LEU A 109 -8.77 -9.27 -1.36
CA LEU A 109 -9.49 -10.49 -1.01
C LEU A 109 -10.58 -10.81 -2.05
N LEU A 110 -11.34 -9.80 -2.47
CA LEU A 110 -12.42 -9.95 -3.43
C LEU A 110 -11.90 -10.33 -4.82
N HIS A 111 -10.82 -9.69 -5.29
CA HIS A 111 -10.22 -10.02 -6.58
C HIS A 111 -9.54 -11.40 -6.55
N GLY A 112 -8.80 -11.72 -5.48
CA GLY A 112 -8.06 -12.97 -5.38
C GLY A 112 -8.91 -14.21 -5.07
N GLU A 113 -9.85 -14.12 -4.13
CA GLU A 113 -10.63 -15.29 -3.68
C GLU A 113 -11.97 -15.44 -4.39
N LEU A 114 -12.56 -14.35 -4.87
CA LEU A 114 -13.90 -14.36 -5.46
C LEU A 114 -13.90 -14.02 -6.96
N GLU A 115 -12.73 -13.79 -7.56
CA GLU A 115 -12.57 -13.40 -8.98
C GLU A 115 -13.48 -12.22 -9.36
N ILE A 116 -13.63 -11.26 -8.42
CA ILE A 116 -14.49 -10.09 -8.61
C ILE A 116 -13.71 -9.01 -9.35
N ASP A 117 -13.97 -8.96 -10.65
CA ASP A 117 -13.36 -8.00 -11.58
C ASP A 117 -14.31 -6.90 -12.03
N THR A 118 -15.53 -6.80 -11.48
CA THR A 118 -16.47 -5.73 -11.83
C THR A 118 -17.39 -5.35 -10.66
N ILE A 119 -18.01 -4.16 -10.74
CA ILE A 119 -19.10 -3.77 -9.82
C ILE A 119 -20.27 -4.77 -9.89
N GLU A 120 -20.56 -5.34 -11.06
CA GLU A 120 -21.62 -6.34 -11.21
C GLU A 120 -21.28 -7.63 -10.48
N ASP A 121 -20.04 -8.11 -10.57
CA ASP A 121 -19.55 -9.25 -9.79
C ASP A 121 -19.65 -8.99 -8.30
N LEU A 122 -19.30 -7.78 -7.86
CA LEU A 122 -19.45 -7.38 -6.47
C LEU A 122 -20.92 -7.43 -6.02
N ARG A 123 -21.83 -6.88 -6.84
CA ARG A 123 -23.27 -6.85 -6.54
C ARG A 123 -23.84 -8.27 -6.47
N ARG A 124 -23.43 -9.15 -7.39
CA ARG A 124 -23.81 -10.57 -7.38
C ARG A 124 -23.29 -11.28 -6.13
N ALA A 125 -22.02 -11.09 -5.78
CA ALA A 125 -21.41 -11.71 -4.62
C ALA A 125 -22.03 -11.22 -3.29
N ALA A 126 -22.34 -9.93 -3.19
CA ALA A 126 -23.07 -9.36 -2.05
C ALA A 126 -24.51 -9.89 -1.96
N GLY A 127 -25.23 -9.96 -3.08
CA GLY A 127 -26.58 -10.53 -3.15
C GLY A 127 -26.62 -12.02 -2.81
N ALA A 128 -25.54 -12.76 -3.11
CA ALA A 128 -25.38 -14.17 -2.77
C ALA A 128 -24.91 -14.42 -1.32
N GLY A 129 -24.72 -13.37 -0.51
CA GLY A 129 -24.25 -13.47 0.88
C GLY A 129 -22.78 -13.90 1.02
N ARG A 130 -22.00 -13.86 -0.07
CA ARG A 130 -20.55 -14.15 -0.06
C ARG A 130 -19.72 -12.99 0.50
N ILE A 131 -20.31 -11.80 0.55
CA ILE A 131 -19.73 -10.57 1.09
C ILE A 131 -20.75 -9.99 2.08
N ARG A 132 -20.30 -9.60 3.27
CA ARG A 132 -21.13 -9.10 4.36
C ARG A 132 -20.74 -7.69 4.77
#